data_AF-A0A182PE89-F1
#
_entry.id   AF-A0A182PE89-F1
#
_cell.length_a   1.000
_cell.length_b   1.000
_cell.length_c   1.000
_cell.angle_alpha   90.00
_cell.angle_beta   90.00
_cell.angle_gamma   90.00
#
_symmetry.space_group_name_H-M   'P 1'
#
loop_
_entity.id
_entity.type
_entity.pdbx_description
1 polymer ?
#
loop_
_entity_poly.entity_id
_entity_poly.type
_entity_poly.pdbx_seq_one_letter_code
_entity_poly.pdbx_strand_id
1 'polypeptide(L)'
;MDGESLYSVKWYKGRREFYRYTPKESPPMKIFPAQGVQVKRSASNESQLTLLGLSLASSGKYSCEVSADAPSFHTMIVTGDLEVCEVPKHVPSIHGMRSRYRVGDIVRGNCTSHNSRPPANLTWYINEAQ
;
A
#
# COMPACT_ATOMS: atom_id res chain seq x y z
N MET A 1 -9.54 -9.33 -26.23
CA MET A 1 -8.51 -10.16 -25.59
C MET A 1 -8.92 -11.63 -25.46
N ASP A 2 -10.21 -11.97 -25.38
CA ASP A 2 -10.62 -13.39 -25.46
C ASP A 2 -10.19 -14.00 -26.80
N GLY A 3 -9.31 -15.01 -26.73
CA GLY A 3 -8.80 -15.77 -27.87
C GLY A 3 -7.40 -15.37 -28.38
N GLU A 4 -6.80 -14.28 -27.87
CA GLU A 4 -5.47 -13.84 -28.29
C GLU A 4 -4.37 -14.47 -27.42
N SER A 5 -3.24 -14.85 -28.03
CA SER A 5 -2.09 -15.38 -27.28
C SER A 5 -1.39 -14.27 -26.50
N LEU A 6 -0.98 -14.54 -25.26
CA LEU A 6 -0.29 -13.58 -24.42
C LEU A 6 1.18 -13.42 -24.87
N TYR A 7 1.60 -12.17 -25.13
CA TYR A 7 3.01 -11.84 -25.33
C TYR A 7 3.71 -11.58 -24.00
N SER A 8 3.19 -10.67 -23.18
CA SER A 8 3.76 -10.37 -21.87
C SER A 8 2.79 -9.70 -20.89
N VAL A 9 3.00 -9.93 -19.61
CA VAL A 9 2.44 -9.11 -18.51
C VAL A 9 3.57 -8.41 -17.78
N LYS A 10 3.48 -7.09 -17.60
CA LYS A 10 4.46 -6.28 -16.88
C LYS A 10 3.80 -5.49 -15.77
N TRP A 11 4.47 -5.41 -14.63
CA TRP A 11 4.05 -4.59 -13.50
C TRP A 11 5.06 -3.48 -13.21
N TYR A 12 4.50 -2.31 -12.95
CA TYR A 12 5.24 -1.07 -12.70
C TYR A 12 4.83 -0.48 -11.37
N LYS A 13 5.81 0.09 -10.63
CA LYS A 13 5.55 1.01 -9.53
C LYS A 13 6.00 2.40 -9.96
N GLY A 14 5.05 3.32 -10.11
CA GLY A 14 5.26 4.56 -10.83
C GLY A 14 5.69 4.28 -12.28
N ARG A 15 6.92 4.64 -12.64
CA ARG A 15 7.50 4.39 -13.98
C ARG A 15 8.48 3.22 -14.02
N ARG A 16 8.75 2.58 -12.88
CA ARG A 16 9.78 1.54 -12.78
C ARG A 16 9.15 0.16 -12.85
N GLU A 17 9.50 -0.58 -13.90
CA GLU A 17 9.17 -1.99 -14.01
C GLU A 17 9.84 -2.78 -12.88
N PHE A 18 9.10 -3.68 -12.27
CA PHE A 18 9.62 -4.53 -11.20
C PHE A 18 9.27 -6.00 -11.35
N TYR A 19 8.34 -6.35 -12.23
CA TYR A 19 7.99 -7.74 -12.55
C TYR A 19 7.55 -7.85 -14.01
N ARG A 20 7.94 -8.96 -14.66
CA ARG A 20 7.54 -9.33 -16.01
C ARG A 20 7.30 -10.83 -16.10
N TYR A 21 6.23 -11.21 -16.78
CA TYR A 21 5.93 -12.55 -17.22
C TYR A 21 5.90 -12.60 -18.75
N THR A 22 6.70 -13.46 -19.37
CA THR A 22 6.75 -13.69 -20.82
C THR A 22 6.66 -15.20 -21.07
N PRO A 23 5.50 -15.74 -21.52
CA PRO A 23 5.30 -17.20 -21.61
C PRO A 23 6.35 -17.93 -22.47
N LYS A 24 6.88 -17.26 -23.50
CA LYS A 24 7.84 -17.82 -24.46
C LYS A 24 9.30 -17.78 -23.99
N GLU A 25 9.60 -17.15 -22.86
CA GLU A 25 10.95 -17.11 -22.29
C GLU A 25 11.18 -18.23 -21.27
N SER A 26 12.44 -18.65 -21.11
CA SER A 26 12.86 -19.58 -20.05
C SER A 26 13.98 -18.93 -19.21
N PRO A 27 13.73 -18.57 -17.93
CA PRO A 27 12.45 -18.68 -17.21
C PRO A 27 11.43 -17.61 -17.67
N PRO A 28 10.12 -17.88 -17.57
CA PRO A 28 9.08 -16.95 -18.01
C PRO A 28 8.95 -15.72 -17.09
N MET A 29 9.40 -15.83 -15.84
CA MET A 29 9.30 -14.76 -14.84
C MET A 29 10.61 -14.04 -14.60
N LYS A 30 10.59 -12.71 -14.71
CA LYS A 30 11.69 -11.80 -14.38
C LYS A 30 11.24 -10.80 -13.30
N ILE A 31 12.11 -10.53 -12.33
CA ILE A 31 11.88 -9.56 -11.26
C ILE A 31 13.04 -8.57 -11.26
N PHE A 32 12.71 -7.29 -11.18
CA PHE A 32 13.65 -6.18 -11.18
C PHE A 32 13.59 -5.42 -9.86
N PRO A 33 14.72 -4.93 -9.33
CA PRO A 33 14.72 -4.17 -8.09
C PRO A 33 13.93 -2.85 -8.23
N ALA A 34 13.00 -2.62 -7.30
CA ALA A 34 12.29 -1.37 -7.14
C ALA A 34 12.10 -1.04 -5.65
N GLN A 35 12.15 0.24 -5.29
CA GLN A 35 12.08 0.69 -3.91
C GLN A 35 10.72 0.35 -3.27
N GLY A 36 10.77 -0.30 -2.10
CA GLY A 36 9.58 -0.68 -1.34
C GLY A 36 8.83 -1.87 -1.94
N VAL A 37 9.42 -2.62 -2.88
CA VAL A 37 8.78 -3.75 -3.54
C VAL A 37 9.61 -5.01 -3.35
N GLN A 38 8.98 -6.05 -2.80
CA GLN A 38 9.53 -7.40 -2.76
C GLN A 38 8.47 -8.37 -3.29
N VAL A 39 8.80 -9.11 -4.35
CA VAL A 39 7.84 -10.01 -5.02
C VAL A 39 7.95 -11.43 -4.45
N LYS A 40 6.82 -12.04 -4.07
CA LYS A 40 6.71 -13.45 -3.74
C LYS A 40 6.64 -14.29 -5.01
N ARG A 41 7.79 -14.79 -5.47
CA ARG A 41 7.88 -15.62 -6.70
C ARG A 41 6.92 -16.81 -6.71
N SER A 42 6.80 -17.54 -5.60
CA SER A 42 5.96 -18.74 -5.52
C SER A 42 4.46 -18.48 -5.55
N ALA A 43 4.02 -17.23 -5.44
CA ALA A 43 2.62 -16.83 -5.46
C ALA A 43 2.32 -15.76 -6.53
N SER A 44 3.22 -15.61 -7.50
CA SER A 44 3.06 -14.67 -8.62
C SER A 44 3.19 -15.42 -9.94
N ASN A 45 2.41 -15.05 -10.93
CA ASN A 45 2.35 -15.69 -12.25
C ASN A 45 1.83 -14.69 -13.30
N GLU A 46 1.33 -15.18 -14.43
CA GLU A 46 0.80 -14.37 -15.53
C GLU A 46 -0.40 -13.48 -15.15
N SER A 47 -1.21 -13.86 -14.16
CA SER A 47 -2.47 -13.18 -13.82
C SER A 47 -2.44 -12.47 -12.47
N GLN A 48 -1.60 -12.92 -11.54
CA GLN A 48 -1.52 -12.37 -10.20
C GLN A 48 -0.09 -12.06 -9.77
N LEU A 49 0.05 -11.01 -8.96
CA LEU A 49 1.32 -10.58 -8.40
C LEU A 49 1.17 -10.41 -6.89
N THR A 50 2.01 -11.10 -6.13
CA THR A 50 2.02 -11.02 -4.67
C THR A 50 3.25 -10.29 -4.17
N LEU A 51 3.06 -9.26 -3.35
CA LEU A 51 4.14 -8.54 -2.67
C LEU A 51 4.32 -9.03 -1.22
N LEU A 52 5.54 -8.99 -0.70
CA LEU A 52 5.89 -9.33 0.69
C LEU A 52 6.43 -8.12 1.43
N GLY A 53 6.29 -8.14 2.76
CA GLY A 53 6.94 -7.16 3.64
C GLY A 53 6.57 -5.73 3.29
N LEU A 54 5.28 -5.47 3.08
CA LEU A 54 4.80 -4.13 2.75
C LEU A 54 5.21 -3.14 3.84
N SER A 55 5.63 -1.95 3.40
CA SER A 55 6.03 -0.83 4.24
C SER A 55 5.47 0.47 3.68
N LEU A 56 5.63 1.59 4.37
CA LEU A 56 5.24 2.91 3.84
C LEU A 56 5.90 3.24 2.49
N ALA A 57 7.09 2.69 2.22
CA ALA A 57 7.77 2.84 0.94
C ALA A 57 7.11 2.05 -0.19
N SER A 58 6.28 1.05 0.13
CA SER A 58 5.51 0.28 -0.84
C SER A 58 4.31 1.07 -1.38
N SER A 59 3.84 2.10 -0.68
CA SER A 59 2.74 2.94 -1.18
C SER A 59 3.08 3.61 -2.52
N GLY A 60 2.05 3.82 -3.34
CA GLY A 60 2.13 4.55 -4.61
C GLY A 60 1.29 3.93 -5.72
N LYS A 61 1.45 4.45 -6.94
CA LYS A 61 0.77 3.96 -8.14
C LYS A 61 1.40 2.68 -8.66
N TYR A 62 0.58 1.68 -8.90
CA TYR A 62 0.95 0.43 -9.55
C TYR A 62 0.20 0.30 -10.86
N SER A 63 0.90 -0.09 -11.92
CA SER A 63 0.29 -0.36 -13.22
C SER A 63 0.56 -1.78 -13.67
N CYS A 64 -0.45 -2.41 -14.25
CA CYS A 64 -0.35 -3.69 -14.95
C CYS A 64 -0.53 -3.43 -16.45
N GLU A 65 0.47 -3.80 -17.25
CA GLU A 65 0.45 -3.76 -18.71
C GLU A 65 0.36 -5.19 -19.24
N VAL A 66 -0.62 -5.46 -20.09
CA VAL A 66 -0.83 -6.74 -20.75
C VAL A 66 -0.77 -6.53 -22.24
N SER A 67 0.12 -7.28 -22.91
CA SER A 67 0.28 -7.26 -24.37
C SER A 67 -0.07 -8.61 -24.96
N ALA A 68 -0.94 -8.61 -25.97
CA ALA A 68 -1.20 -9.74 -26.86
C ALA A 68 -0.04 -9.91 -27.87
N ASP A 69 0.10 -11.13 -28.35
CA ASP A 69 1.08 -11.51 -29.36
C ASP A 69 0.58 -11.21 -30.78
N ALA A 70 1.42 -11.51 -31.78
CA ALA A 70 1.03 -11.46 -33.17
C ALA A 70 -0.31 -12.23 -33.40
N PRO A 71 -1.21 -11.72 -34.26
CA PRO A 71 -1.00 -10.57 -35.16
C PRO A 71 -1.45 -9.21 -34.60
N SER A 72 -2.20 -9.17 -33.50
CA SER A 72 -2.87 -7.93 -33.09
C SER A 72 -1.96 -6.97 -32.34
N PHE A 73 -1.00 -7.51 -31.58
CA PHE A 73 -0.09 -6.72 -30.73
C PHE A 73 -0.81 -5.76 -29.78
N HIS A 74 -2.09 -6.03 -29.47
CA HIS A 74 -2.88 -5.16 -28.61
C HIS A 74 -2.27 -5.06 -27.23
N THR A 75 -2.15 -3.85 -26.71
CA THR A 75 -1.62 -3.60 -25.37
C THR A 75 -2.61 -2.78 -24.56
N MET A 76 -2.90 -3.24 -23.35
CA MET A 76 -3.72 -2.54 -22.37
C MET A 76 -2.92 -2.29 -21.11
N ILE A 77 -3.13 -1.12 -20.51
CA ILE A 77 -2.53 -0.77 -19.23
C ILE A 77 -3.61 -0.24 -18.29
N VAL A 78 -3.60 -0.73 -17.06
CA VAL A 78 -4.47 -0.25 -15.99
C VAL A 78 -3.63 0.14 -14.79
N THR A 79 -4.05 1.17 -14.07
CA THR A 79 -3.34 1.71 -12.91
C THR A 79 -4.24 1.75 -11.70
N GLY A 80 -3.70 1.40 -10.53
CA GLY A 80 -4.34 1.53 -9.23
C GLY A 80 -3.37 2.10 -8.19
N ASP A 81 -3.92 2.74 -7.16
CA ASP A 81 -3.16 3.25 -6.02
C ASP A 81 -3.11 2.22 -4.90
N LEU A 82 -1.91 1.88 -4.43
CA LEU A 82 -1.70 1.09 -3.21
C LEU A 82 -1.33 2.03 -2.09
N GLU A 83 -2.11 2.03 -1.00
CA GLU A 83 -1.79 2.74 0.22
C GLU A 83 -1.54 1.76 1.36
N VAL A 84 -0.33 1.80 1.91
CA VAL A 84 0.02 1.09 3.13
C VAL A 84 -0.22 2.00 4.32
N CYS A 85 -1.15 1.58 5.19
CA CYS A 85 -1.48 2.28 6.42
C CYS A 85 -0.65 1.74 7.59
N GLU A 86 -0.25 2.64 8.49
CA GLU A 86 0.35 2.32 9.78
C GLU A 86 -0.60 2.77 10.88
N VAL A 87 -1.16 1.80 11.61
CA VAL A 87 -2.06 2.08 12.72
C VAL A 87 -1.28 2.27 14.03
N PRO A 88 -1.70 3.17 14.93
CA PRO A 88 -1.09 3.27 16.25
C PRO A 88 -1.14 1.92 16.97
N LYS A 89 0.00 1.44 17.48
CA LYS A 89 0.08 0.16 18.21
C LYS A 89 -0.56 0.20 19.60
N HIS A 90 -0.73 1.41 20.14
CA HIS A 90 -1.24 1.66 21.48
C HIS A 90 -2.31 2.75 21.44
N VAL A 91 -3.19 2.72 22.45
CA VAL A 91 -4.18 3.77 22.66
C VAL A 91 -3.47 5.11 22.94
N PRO A 92 -4.10 6.25 22.61
CA PRO A 92 -3.54 7.56 22.92
C PRO A 92 -3.31 7.72 24.43
N SER A 93 -2.23 8.40 24.80
CA SER A 93 -1.92 8.70 26.20
C SER A 93 -2.31 10.14 26.54
N ILE A 94 -2.91 10.32 27.72
CA ILE A 94 -3.28 11.62 28.24
C ILE A 94 -2.32 12.03 29.35
N HIS A 95 -1.73 13.22 29.21
CA HIS A 95 -0.79 13.79 30.17
C HIS A 95 -1.17 15.23 30.55
N GLY A 96 -0.60 15.73 31.64
CA GLY A 96 -0.78 17.12 32.09
C GLY A 96 -2.06 17.39 32.92
N MET A 97 -2.94 16.39 33.05
CA MET A 97 -4.12 16.49 33.91
C MET A 97 -3.74 16.33 35.38
N ARG A 98 -4.47 17.03 36.25
CA ARG A 98 -4.35 16.94 37.71
C ARG A 98 -5.32 15.91 38.25
N SER A 99 -4.99 15.30 39.40
CA SER A 99 -5.88 14.35 40.07
C SER A 99 -7.14 14.99 40.64
N ARG A 100 -7.14 16.31 40.88
CA ARG A 100 -8.26 17.07 41.44
C ARG A 100 -8.27 18.50 40.89
N TYR A 101 -9.48 19.05 40.75
CA TYR A 101 -9.77 20.41 40.31
C TYR A 101 -10.83 21.05 41.21
N ARG A 102 -10.81 22.37 41.33
CA ARG A 102 -11.85 23.17 41.98
C ARG A 102 -12.81 23.73 40.93
N VAL A 103 -14.01 24.10 41.36
CA VAL A 103 -14.96 24.80 40.48
C VAL A 103 -14.33 26.12 40.01
N GLY A 104 -14.34 26.34 38.70
CA GLY A 104 -13.68 27.49 38.05
C GLY A 104 -12.26 27.22 37.55
N ASP A 105 -11.65 26.07 37.88
CA ASP A 105 -10.33 25.71 37.34
C ASP A 105 -10.42 25.36 35.85
N ILE A 106 -9.37 25.71 35.10
CA ILE A 106 -9.19 25.29 33.71
C ILE A 106 -8.51 23.93 33.69
N VAL A 107 -9.19 22.93 33.11
CA VAL A 107 -8.60 21.62 32.83
C VAL A 107 -7.78 21.70 31.55
N ARG A 108 -6.49 21.39 31.64
CA ARG A 108 -5.59 21.26 30.48
C ARG A 108 -5.04 19.85 30.46
N GLY A 109 -5.22 19.18 29.33
CA GLY A 109 -4.67 17.85 29.06
C GLY A 109 -4.04 17.83 27.67
N ASN A 110 -3.00 17.01 27.51
CA ASN A 110 -2.38 16.72 26.23
C ASN A 110 -2.66 15.25 25.90
N CYS A 111 -3.34 15.01 24.78
CA CYS A 111 -3.61 13.68 24.27
C CYS A 111 -2.68 13.44 23.08
N THR A 112 -1.85 12.40 23.18
CA THR A 112 -0.86 12.07 22.16
C THR A 112 -1.12 10.67 21.62
N SER A 113 -1.30 10.53 20.30
CA SER A 113 -1.27 9.24 19.61
C SER A 113 0.15 8.85 19.26
N HIS A 114 0.42 7.55 19.20
CA HIS A 114 1.65 7.05 18.60
C HIS A 114 1.68 7.28 17.08
N ASN A 115 2.86 7.11 16.47
CA ASN A 115 3.06 7.23 15.02
C ASN A 115 1.99 6.45 14.23
N SER A 116 1.41 7.12 13.25
CA SER A 116 0.38 6.56 12.36
C SER A 116 0.43 7.20 10.98
N ARG A 117 -0.03 6.44 9.99
CA ARG A 117 -0.28 6.90 8.63
C ARG A 117 -1.58 6.26 8.12
N PRO A 118 -2.60 7.05 7.74
CA PRO A 118 -2.67 8.51 7.85
C PRO A 118 -2.60 9.01 9.31
N PRO A 119 -2.38 10.32 9.54
CA PRO A 119 -2.38 10.87 10.89
C PRO A 119 -3.64 10.49 11.67
N ALA A 120 -3.48 10.07 12.93
CA ALA A 120 -4.61 9.71 13.78
C ALA A 120 -5.51 10.92 14.08
N ASN A 121 -6.82 10.69 14.06
CA ASN A 121 -7.80 11.67 14.51
C ASN A 121 -8.06 11.49 16.01
N LEU A 122 -7.73 12.51 16.80
CA LEU A 122 -7.95 12.53 18.24
C LEU A 122 -9.17 13.38 18.58
N THR A 123 -10.10 12.82 19.33
CA THR A 123 -11.31 13.51 19.81
C THR A 123 -11.38 13.37 21.33
N TRP A 124 -11.68 14.46 22.02
CA TRP A 124 -11.90 14.46 23.46
C TRP A 124 -13.38 14.25 23.76
N TYR A 125 -13.67 13.53 24.85
CA TYR A 125 -15.01 13.40 25.40
C TYR A 125 -14.96 13.66 26.89
N ILE A 126 -15.95 14.37 27.42
CA ILE A 126 -16.18 14.58 28.85
C ILE A 126 -17.58 14.06 29.16
N ASN A 127 -17.68 13.01 29.99
CA ASN A 127 -18.95 12.35 30.29
C ASN A 127 -19.74 11.98 29.03
N GLU A 128 -19.07 11.37 28.05
CA GLU A 128 -19.64 10.95 26.76
C GLU A 128 -20.10 12.10 25.84
N ALA A 129 -20.01 13.36 26.27
CA ALA A 129 -20.22 14.52 25.42
C ALA A 129 -18.90 14.98 24.79
N GLN A 130 -18.96 15.39 23.52
CA GLN A 130 -17.85 15.98 22.78
C GLN A 130 -17.75 17.48 23.02
#